data_AF-A0A8H5K1K7-F1
#
_entry.id   AF-A0A8H5K1K7-F1
#
_cell.length_a   1.000
_cell.length_b   1.000
_cell.length_c   1.000
_cell.angle_alpha   90.00
_cell.angle_beta   90.00
_cell.angle_gamma   90.00
#
_symmetry.space_group_name_H-M   'P 1'
#
loop_
_entity.id
_entity.type
_entity.pdbx_description
1 polymer ?
#
loop_
_entity_poly.entity_id
_entity_poly.type
_entity_poly.pdbx_seq_one_letter_code
_entity_poly.pdbx_strand_id
1 'polypeptide(L)'
;MTTIGEGKVYSFSQNTTPAAYNPIFNIEGVNALSGIAEVGRNVFAVTGGVFEGMYQNNTMSPSLLKFDGHNVSISTVFQKSKYGPADGILALRQHKHIILAT
;
A
#
# COMPACT_ATOMS: atom_id res chain seq x y z
N MET A 1 -0.35 -0.03 -11.51
CA MET A 1 1.10 0.26 -11.61
C MET A 1 1.73 -0.34 -10.37
N THR A 2 2.41 -1.47 -10.50
CA THR A 2 2.97 -2.22 -9.38
C THR A 2 4.37 -1.70 -9.08
N THR A 3 4.62 -1.28 -7.84
CA THR A 3 5.97 -0.94 -7.37
C THR A 3 6.55 -2.18 -6.71
N ILE A 4 7.49 -2.82 -7.41
CA ILE A 4 8.26 -3.96 -6.91
C ILE A 4 9.52 -3.40 -6.23
N GLY A 5 9.76 -3.77 -4.96
CA GLY A 5 10.82 -3.23 -4.10
C GLY A 5 10.59 -3.68 -2.65
N GLU A 6 11.48 -3.40 -1.69
CA GLU A 6 11.42 -3.95 -0.30
C GLU A 6 10.19 -3.58 0.57
N GLY A 7 8.99 -3.35 0.01
CA GLY A 7 7.79 -2.94 0.73
C GLY A 7 7.83 -1.50 1.21
N LYS A 8 8.85 -0.75 0.78
CA LYS A 8 9.14 0.61 1.20
C LYS A 8 8.28 1.63 0.48
N VAL A 9 7.74 2.56 1.26
CA VAL A 9 7.12 3.78 0.74
C VAL A 9 8.05 4.95 1.00
N TYR A 10 8.20 5.79 -0.02
CA TYR A 10 9.17 6.89 -0.02
C TYR A 10 8.45 8.24 0.01
N SER A 11 9.01 9.20 0.74
CA SER A 11 8.65 10.61 0.58
C SER A 11 9.50 11.20 -0.52
N PHE A 12 8.89 12.04 -1.36
CA PHE A 12 9.59 12.81 -2.37
C PHE A 12 9.44 14.30 -2.08
N SER A 13 10.57 15.00 -1.91
CA SER A 13 10.60 16.46 -1.83
C SER A 13 11.14 17.04 -3.14
N GLN A 14 10.36 17.88 -3.81
CA GLN A 14 10.79 18.58 -5.03
C GLN A 14 11.79 19.71 -4.76
N ASN A 15 12.06 20.01 -3.48
CA ASN A 15 12.83 21.18 -3.08
C ASN A 15 14.34 20.93 -2.96
N THR A 16 14.81 19.72 -3.28
CA THR A 16 16.24 19.34 -3.23
C THR A 16 16.70 18.75 -4.56
N THR A 17 17.96 18.99 -4.94
CA THR A 17 18.56 18.48 -6.19
C THR A 17 19.89 17.77 -5.89
N PRO A 18 20.00 16.44 -6.12
CA PRO A 18 18.92 15.55 -6.54
C PRO A 18 17.83 15.43 -5.46
N ALA A 19 16.62 15.11 -5.88
CA ALA A 19 15.50 14.94 -4.97
C ALA A 19 15.83 13.89 -3.92
N ALA A 20 15.82 14.30 -2.66
CA ALA A 20 16.05 13.38 -1.56
C ALA A 20 14.85 12.41 -1.47
N TYR A 21 15.12 11.11 -1.58
CA TYR A 21 14.15 10.07 -1.26
C TYR A 21 14.49 9.53 0.12
N ASN A 22 13.50 9.53 1.02
CA ASN A 22 13.63 8.93 2.34
C ASN A 22 12.55 7.84 2.47
N PRO A 23 12.92 6.60 2.81
CA PRO A 23 11.92 5.59 3.15
C PRO A 23 11.21 6.06 4.42
N ILE A 24 9.88 6.21 4.34
CA ILE A 24 9.06 6.69 5.46
C ILE A 24 8.61 5.50 6.32
N PHE A 25 8.32 4.36 5.68
CA PHE A 25 7.96 3.13 6.38
C PHE A 25 8.12 1.91 5.47
N ASN A 26 8.08 0.74 6.12
CA ASN A 26 8.02 -0.57 5.50
C ASN A 26 6.80 -1.33 6.04
N ILE A 27 6.10 -2.07 5.18
CA ILE A 27 5.06 -3.00 5.61
C ILE A 27 5.73 -4.36 5.83
N GLU A 28 5.75 -4.83 7.08
CA GLU A 28 6.37 -6.12 7.41
C GLU A 28 5.76 -7.27 6.60
N GLY A 29 6.62 -8.13 6.04
CA GLY A 29 6.19 -9.27 5.22
C GLY A 29 5.71 -8.90 3.81
N VAL A 30 5.99 -7.69 3.32
CA VAL A 30 5.65 -7.23 1.96
C VAL A 30 6.92 -6.80 1.22
N ASN A 31 7.09 -7.24 -0.03
CA ASN A 31 8.16 -6.80 -0.95
C ASN A 31 7.61 -6.36 -2.33
N ALA A 32 6.31 -6.10 -2.41
CA ALA A 32 5.68 -5.53 -3.60
C ALA A 32 4.35 -4.87 -3.21
N LEU A 33 4.12 -3.65 -3.71
CA LEU A 33 2.87 -2.91 -3.57
C LEU A 33 2.21 -2.80 -4.95
N SER A 34 0.91 -3.12 -5.07
CA SER A 34 0.21 -3.18 -6.36
C SER A 34 -0.88 -2.12 -6.52
N GLY A 35 -1.52 -1.70 -5.43
CA GLY A 35 -2.60 -0.72 -5.43
C GLY A 35 -2.50 0.28 -4.30
N ILE A 36 -2.91 1.53 -4.55
CA ILE A 36 -3.04 2.58 -3.55
C ILE A 36 -4.28 3.43 -3.84
N ALA A 37 -5.07 3.74 -2.82
CA ALA A 37 -6.21 4.65 -2.92
C ALA A 37 -6.36 5.48 -1.65
N GLU A 38 -6.65 6.78 -1.80
CA GLU A 38 -7.02 7.65 -0.68
C GLU A 38 -8.45 7.33 -0.23
N VAL A 39 -8.64 6.98 1.05
CA VAL A 39 -9.94 6.58 1.63
C VAL A 39 -10.44 7.56 2.70
N GLY A 40 -9.62 8.54 3.05
CA GLY A 40 -9.94 9.61 3.99
C GLY A 40 -8.78 10.60 4.12
N ARG A 41 -9.00 11.67 4.89
CA ARG A 41 -7.96 12.68 5.14
C ARG A 41 -6.73 12.01 5.74
N ASN A 42 -5.63 12.00 4.99
CA ASN A 42 -4.36 11.37 5.37
C ASN A 42 -4.45 9.86 5.60
N VAL A 43 -5.47 9.17 5.04
CA VAL A 43 -5.64 7.73 5.15
C VAL A 43 -5.66 7.10 3.76
N PHE A 44 -4.78 6.13 3.54
CA PHE A 44 -4.61 5.43 2.28
C PHE A 44 -4.79 3.93 2.49
N ALA A 45 -5.53 3.28 1.60
CA ALA A 45 -5.54 1.83 1.48
C ALA A 45 -4.46 1.42 0.48
N VAL A 46 -3.69 0.39 0.83
CA VAL A 46 -2.66 -0.20 -0.04
C VAL A 46 -2.79 -1.72 -0.06
N THR A 47 -2.52 -2.33 -1.22
CA THR A 47 -2.43 -3.78 -1.37
C THR A 47 -1.00 -4.17 -1.64
N GLY A 48 -0.52 -5.16 -0.89
CA GLY A 48 0.83 -5.68 -1.04
C GLY A 48 0.96 -7.13 -0.62
N GLY A 49 2.09 -7.72 -0.99
CA GLY A 49 2.42 -9.09 -0.64
C GLY A 49 3.89 -9.42 -0.91
N VAL A 50 4.23 -10.70 -0.77
CA VAL A 50 5.52 -11.24 -1.20
C VAL A 50 5.42 -11.61 -2.68
N PHE A 51 6.29 -11.06 -3.52
CA PHE A 51 6.39 -11.26 -4.95
C PHE A 51 7.75 -11.87 -5.29
N GLU A 52 7.73 -13.05 -5.91
CA GLU A 52 8.89 -13.80 -6.39
C GLU A 52 8.63 -14.27 -7.83
N GLY A 53 8.27 -13.32 -8.71
CA GLY A 53 7.80 -13.60 -10.09
C GLY A 53 6.28 -13.79 -10.19
N MET A 54 5.64 -14.21 -9.10
CA MET A 54 4.20 -14.12 -8.82
C MET A 54 3.98 -13.82 -7.33
N TYR A 55 2.78 -13.38 -6.94
CA TYR A 55 2.45 -13.22 -5.53
C TYR A 55 2.42 -14.58 -4.82
N GLN A 56 3.15 -14.69 -3.71
CA GLN A 56 3.25 -15.92 -2.94
C GLN A 56 1.86 -16.39 -2.52
N ASN A 57 1.59 -17.67 -2.76
CA ASN A 57 0.29 -18.31 -2.54
C ASN A 57 -0.88 -17.64 -3.30
N ASN A 58 -0.62 -16.86 -4.35
CA ASN A 58 -1.62 -16.01 -5.02
C ASN A 58 -2.38 -15.11 -4.04
N THR A 59 -1.69 -14.59 -3.02
CA THR A 59 -2.31 -13.79 -1.97
C THR A 59 -1.70 -12.41 -1.86
N MET A 60 -2.54 -11.44 -1.55
CA MET A 60 -2.17 -10.10 -1.10
C MET A 60 -2.90 -9.75 0.18
N SER A 61 -2.37 -8.76 0.90
CA SER A 61 -3.00 -8.20 2.09
C SER A 61 -3.28 -6.71 1.86
N PRO A 62 -4.51 -6.24 2.12
CA PRO A 62 -4.80 -4.83 2.21
C PRO A 62 -4.44 -4.27 3.59
N SER A 63 -3.76 -3.14 3.59
CA SER A 63 -3.41 -2.38 4.79
C SER A 63 -3.91 -0.95 4.67
N LEU A 64 -4.30 -0.38 5.79
CA LEU A 64 -4.58 1.05 5.94
C LEU A 64 -3.34 1.73 6.48
N LEU A 65 -2.96 2.82 5.81
CA LEU A 65 -1.89 3.72 6.21
C LEU A 65 -2.54 5.01 6.67
N LYS A 66 -2.24 5.44 7.90
CA LYS A 66 -2.67 6.74 8.41
C LYS A 66 -1.46 7.60 8.72
N PHE A 67 -1.41 8.77 8.10
CA PHE A 67 -0.36 9.76 8.29
C PHE A 67 -0.80 10.81 9.31
N ASP A 68 0.06 11.08 10.29
CA ASP A 68 -0.07 12.15 11.27
C ASP A 68 1.23 12.96 11.32
N GLY A 69 1.30 13.99 10.48
CA GLY A 69 2.55 14.70 10.19
C GLY A 69 3.57 13.77 9.54
N HIS A 70 4.69 13.53 10.24
CA HIS A 70 5.75 12.62 9.80
C HIS A 70 5.57 11.17 10.30
N ASN A 71 4.59 10.92 11.17
CA ASN A 71 4.36 9.60 11.73
C ASN A 71 3.40 8.82 10.83
N VAL A 72 3.69 7.53 10.63
CA VAL A 72 2.82 6.61 9.90
C VAL A 72 2.40 5.47 10.81
N SER A 73 1.10 5.19 10.82
CA SER A 73 0.53 4.00 11.46
C SER A 73 -0.05 3.07 10.40
N ILE A 74 0.17 1.77 10.59
CA ILE A 74 -0.24 0.72 9.66
C ILE A 74 -1.24 -0.18 10.37
N SER A 75 -2.39 -0.41 9.74
CA SER A 75 -3.39 -1.37 10.21
C SER A 75 -3.73 -2.33 9.08
N THR A 76 -3.29 -3.58 9.20
CA THR A 76 -3.62 -4.63 8.22
C THR A 76 -5.06 -5.07 8.42
N VAL A 77 -5.91 -4.88 7.40
CA VAL A 77 -7.36 -5.10 7.52
C VAL A 77 -7.67 -6.60 7.52
N PHE A 78 -6.97 -7.38 6.70
CA PHE A 78 -6.92 -8.82 6.80
C PHE A 78 -5.63 -9.35 6.18
N GLN A 79 -5.10 -10.44 6.73
CA GLN A 79 -3.94 -11.13 6.18
C GLN A 79 -4.39 -12.15 5.14
N LYS A 80 -3.72 -12.18 3.99
CA LYS A 80 -3.89 -13.20 2.94
C LYS A 80 -5.33 -13.33 2.45
N SER A 81 -5.71 -12.48 1.50
CA SER A 81 -7.00 -12.54 0.81
C SER A 81 -7.34 -13.97 0.37
N LYS A 82 -8.46 -14.53 0.87
CA LYS A 82 -9.01 -15.80 0.35
C LYS A 82 -9.58 -15.68 -1.07
N TYR A 83 -9.63 -14.46 -1.60
CA TYR A 83 -10.21 -14.13 -2.90
C TYR A 83 -9.16 -13.95 -4.00
N GLY A 84 -7.89 -14.26 -3.72
CA GLY A 84 -6.78 -14.08 -4.65
C GLY A 84 -6.09 -12.71 -4.53
N PRO A 85 -5.13 -12.40 -5.43
CA PRO A 85 -4.44 -11.12 -5.42
C PRO A 85 -5.44 -10.00 -5.72
N ALA A 86 -5.43 -8.96 -4.88
CA ALA A 86 -6.24 -7.77 -5.07
C ALA A 86 -5.42 -6.73 -5.84
N ASP A 87 -5.51 -6.79 -7.17
CA ASP A 87 -4.72 -5.97 -8.09
C ASP A 87 -5.28 -4.56 -8.28
N GLY A 88 -6.52 -4.30 -7.83
CA GLY A 88 -7.14 -2.98 -7.86
C GLY A 88 -7.75 -2.58 -6.53
N ILE A 89 -7.55 -1.31 -6.13
CA ILE A 89 -8.25 -0.68 -5.01
C ILE A 89 -8.99 0.53 -5.54
N LEU A 90 -10.29 0.59 -5.26
CA LEU A 90 -11.08 1.81 -5.47
C LEU A 90 -11.70 2.25 -4.14
N ALA A 91 -11.47 3.52 -3.80
CA ALA A 91 -12.11 4.17 -2.67
C ALA A 91 -13.41 4.83 -3.11
N LEU A 92 -14.54 4.41 -2.52
CA LEU A 92 -15.83 5.09 -2.75
C LEU A 92 -15.94 6.30 -1.82
N ARG A 93 -15.82 7.50 -2.38
CA ARG A 93 -15.83 8.78 -1.65
C ARG A 93 -17.01 8.96 -0.69
N GLN A 94 -18.19 8.45 -1.06
CA GLN A 94 -19.41 8.64 -0.26
C GLN A 94 -19.59 7.60 0.85
N HIS A 95 -19.09 6.38 0.64
CA HIS A 95 -19.39 5.25 1.54
C HIS A 95 -18.21 4.89 2.44
N LYS A 96 -17.02 5.48 2.24
CA LYS A 96 -15.77 5.09 2.93
C LYS A 96 -15.50 3.57 2.83
N HIS A 97 -16.02 2.93 1.79
CA HIS A 97 -15.79 1.53 1.52
C HIS A 97 -14.62 1.38 0.54
N ILE A 98 -13.88 0.29 0.71
CA ILE A 98 -12.80 -0.11 -0.18
C ILE A 98 -13.33 -1.28 -1.02
N ILE A 99 -13.32 -1.10 -2.33
CA ILE A 99 -13.59 -2.19 -3.26
C ILE A 99 -12.24 -2.75 -3.71
N LEU A 100 -12.09 -4.07 -3.54
CA LEU A 100 -10.96 -4.82 -4.05
C LEU A 100 -11.37 -5.43 -5.39
N ALA A 101 -10.62 -5.13 -6.43
CA ALA A 101 -10.74 -5.78 -7.73
C ALA A 101 -9.64 -6.82 -7.87
N THR A 102 -10.01 -7.99 -8.39
CA THR A 102 -9.13 -9.10 -8.78
C THR A 102 -8.97 -9.12 -10.28
#